data_AF-A0A945TEG9-F1
#
_entry.id   AF-A0A945TEG9-F1
#
_cell.length_a   1.000
_cell.length_b   1.000
_cell.length_c   1.000
_cell.angle_alpha   90.00
_cell.angle_beta   90.00
_cell.angle_gamma   90.00
#
_symmetry.space_group_name_H-M   'P 1'
#
loop_
_entity.id
_entity.type
_entity.pdbx_description
1 polymer ?
#
loop_
_entity_poly.entity_id
_entity_poly.type
_entity_poly.pdbx_seq_one_letter_code
_entity_poly.pdbx_strand_id
1 'polypeptide(L)'
;MAFILLMLVEFFVRYAPPCSPLSWAERLKRVFDIDISVCPLCGGTLRVTADVTAPDAIQTLLVHLRQRAPPDAAISLPLSNG
;
A
#
# COMPACT_ATOMS: atom_id res chain seq x y z
N MET A 1 22.55 -22.02 -8.79
CA MET A 1 22.64 -21.87 -7.32
C MET A 1 21.98 -20.58 -6.84
N ALA A 2 22.34 -19.39 -7.36
CA ALA A 2 21.71 -18.11 -6.96
C ALA A 2 20.23 -17.97 -7.36
N PHE A 3 19.82 -18.50 -8.53
CA PHE A 3 18.41 -18.49 -8.97
C PHE A 3 17.48 -19.31 -8.06
N ILE A 4 17.97 -20.44 -7.53
CA ILE A 4 17.18 -21.28 -6.61
C ILE A 4 17.02 -20.58 -5.26
N LEU A 5 18.06 -19.86 -4.80
CA LEU A 5 18.01 -19.06 -3.59
C LEU A 5 17.00 -17.90 -3.72
N LEU A 6 16.99 -17.20 -4.85
CA LEU A 6 16.04 -16.11 -5.14
C LEU A 6 14.59 -16.61 -5.24
N MET A 7 14.37 -17.74 -5.92
CA MET A 7 13.03 -18.34 -6.00
C MET A 7 12.52 -18.78 -4.63
N LEU A 8 13.38 -19.34 -3.77
CA LEU A 8 12.99 -19.78 -2.43
C LEU A 8 12.72 -18.61 -1.49
N VAL A 9 13.49 -17.53 -1.56
CA VAL A 9 13.23 -16.31 -0.76
C VAL A 9 11.90 -15.67 -1.16
N GLU A 10 11.65 -15.51 -2.46
CA GLU A 10 10.38 -15.01 -2.99
C GLU A 10 9.19 -15.91 -2.62
N PHE A 11 9.38 -17.23 -2.69
CA PHE A 11 8.35 -18.21 -2.37
C PHE A 11 8.02 -18.24 -0.88
N PHE A 12 9.03 -18.22 0.00
CA PHE A 12 8.81 -18.30 1.46
C PHE A 12 8.10 -17.06 2.01
N VAL A 13 8.44 -15.87 1.49
CA VAL A 13 7.75 -14.62 1.83
C VAL A 13 6.28 -14.65 1.37
N ARG A 14 5.97 -15.37 0.28
CA ARG A 14 4.61 -15.47 -0.29
C ARG A 14 3.73 -16.57 0.32
N TYR A 15 4.33 -17.65 0.86
CA TYR A 15 3.61 -18.87 1.27
C TYR A 15 3.47 -19.07 2.79
N ALA A 16 4.12 -18.26 3.62
CA ALA A 16 3.96 -18.39 5.07
C ALA A 16 2.63 -17.76 5.51
N PRO A 17 1.64 -18.55 6.00
CA PRO A 17 0.44 -17.98 6.60
C PRO A 17 0.87 -17.19 7.85
N PRO A 18 0.51 -15.91 7.98
CA PRO A 18 0.85 -15.16 9.18
C PRO A 18 0.13 -15.79 10.37
N CYS A 19 0.87 -16.50 11.23
CA CYS A 19 0.41 -16.94 12.54
C CYS A 19 0.32 -15.74 13.48
N SER A 20 -0.49 -14.75 13.13
CA SER A 20 -0.73 -13.60 13.97
C SER A 20 -2.18 -13.20 14.05
N PRO A 21 -2.67 -12.90 15.27
CA PRO A 21 -4.07 -12.56 15.51
C PRO A 21 -4.48 -11.20 14.92
N LEU A 22 -3.52 -10.40 14.47
CA LEU A 22 -3.74 -9.10 13.83
C LEU A 22 -3.39 -9.18 12.34
N SER A 23 -4.31 -8.71 11.51
CA SER A 23 -4.08 -8.43 10.10
C SER A 23 -2.97 -7.40 9.92
N TRP A 24 -2.36 -7.35 8.73
CA TRP A 24 -1.34 -6.36 8.41
C TRP A 24 -1.84 -4.92 8.55
N ALA A 25 -3.11 -4.65 8.19
CA ALA A 25 -3.72 -3.33 8.34
C ALA A 25 -3.86 -2.91 9.83
N GLU A 26 -4.30 -3.83 10.71
CA GLU A 26 -4.39 -3.55 12.14
C GLU A 26 -3.03 -3.29 12.78
N ARG A 27 -1.97 -3.93 12.27
CA ARG A 27 -0.60 -3.67 12.72
C ARG A 27 -0.13 -2.28 12.32
N LEU A 28 -0.42 -1.83 11.10
CA LEU A 28 -0.11 -0.46 10.67
C LEU A 28 -0.82 0.57 11.55
N LYS A 29 -2.10 0.35 11.84
CA LYS A 29 -2.86 1.22 12.74
C LYS A 29 -2.24 1.26 14.13
N ARG A 30 -1.82 0.12 14.68
CA ARG A 30 -1.25 0.08 16.02
C ARG A 30 0.13 0.74 16.13
N VAL A 31 0.98 0.62 15.11
CA VAL A 31 2.39 1.08 15.18
C VAL A 31 2.54 2.51 14.65
N PHE A 32 1.81 2.86 13.60
CA PHE A 32 1.96 4.14 12.89
C PHE A 32 0.72 5.04 12.97
N ASP A 33 -0.37 4.60 13.62
CA ASP A 33 -1.67 5.29 13.63
C ASP A 33 -2.28 5.51 12.23
N ILE A 34 -1.94 4.63 11.28
CA ILE A 34 -2.44 4.68 9.90
C ILE A 34 -3.50 3.59 9.71
N ASP A 35 -4.74 4.00 9.44
CA ASP A 35 -5.82 3.09 9.07
C ASP A 35 -6.10 3.14 7.55
N ILE A 36 -5.61 2.13 6.83
CA ILE A 36 -5.82 1.98 5.38
C ILE A 36 -7.07 1.14 5.02
N SER A 37 -7.82 0.68 6.02
CA SER A 37 -9.05 -0.11 5.81
C SER A 37 -10.28 0.76 5.57
N VAL A 38 -10.18 2.06 5.87
CA VAL A 38 -11.26 3.03 5.78
C VAL A 38 -10.81 4.25 4.98
N CYS A 39 -11.65 4.71 4.08
CA CYS A 39 -11.40 5.94 3.33
C CYS A 39 -11.57 7.16 4.25
N PRO A 40 -10.56 8.04 4.38
CA PRO A 40 -10.66 9.20 5.26
C PRO A 40 -11.67 10.25 4.76
N LEU A 41 -12.04 10.21 3.46
CA LEU A 41 -12.95 11.18 2.86
C LEU A 41 -14.43 10.79 3.01
N CYS A 42 -14.75 9.49 2.91
CA CYS A 42 -16.14 9.02 2.89
C CYS A 42 -16.46 7.95 3.93
N GLY A 43 -15.48 7.45 4.68
CA GLY A 43 -15.67 6.37 5.67
C GLY A 43 -15.92 4.99 5.05
N GLY A 44 -15.85 4.85 3.72
CA GLY A 44 -16.05 3.57 3.03
C GLY A 44 -14.88 2.60 3.21
N THR A 45 -15.13 1.30 3.03
CA THR A 45 -14.08 0.27 3.13
C THR A 45 -13.11 0.35 1.95
N LEU A 46 -11.82 0.46 2.26
CA LEU A 46 -10.73 0.41 1.29
C LEU A 46 -10.16 -1.02 1.21
N ARG A 47 -9.75 -1.43 0.01
CA ARG A 47 -9.11 -2.71 -0.25
C ARG A 47 -7.79 -2.48 -0.99
N VAL A 48 -6.71 -3.03 -0.45
CA VAL A 48 -5.43 -3.09 -1.15
C VAL A 48 -5.53 -4.15 -2.25
N THR A 49 -5.31 -3.74 -3.50
CA THR A 49 -5.44 -4.63 -4.67
C THR A 49 -4.10 -5.13 -5.17
N ALA A 50 -3.04 -4.32 -5.10
CA ALA A 50 -1.71 -4.67 -5.55
C ALA A 50 -0.65 -3.74 -4.93
N ASP A 51 0.55 -4.26 -4.75
CA ASP A 51 1.76 -3.45 -4.62
C ASP A 51 2.33 -3.16 -6.01
N VAL A 52 2.84 -1.94 -6.21
CA VAL A 52 3.47 -1.52 -7.47
C VAL A 52 4.89 -1.09 -7.16
N THR A 53 5.87 -1.88 -7.60
CA THR A 53 7.29 -1.65 -7.34
C THR A 53 8.08 -1.21 -8.57
N ALA A 54 7.53 -1.45 -9.77
CA ALA A 54 8.16 -1.10 -11.04
C ALA A 54 8.10 0.44 -11.28
N PRO A 55 9.24 1.11 -11.50
CA PRO A 55 9.30 2.58 -11.55
C PRO A 55 8.55 3.18 -12.75
N ASP A 56 8.53 2.49 -13.89
CA ASP A 56 7.80 2.84 -15.10
C ASP A 56 6.28 2.75 -14.89
N ALA A 57 5.82 1.71 -14.17
CA ALA A 57 4.41 1.55 -13.81
C ALA A 57 3.95 2.67 -12.86
N ILE A 58 4.78 3.02 -11.87
CA ILE A 58 4.50 4.13 -10.95
C ILE A 58 4.38 5.45 -11.72
N GLN A 59 5.32 5.73 -12.64
CA GLN A 59 5.27 6.95 -13.45
C GLN A 59 4.00 7.02 -14.31
N THR A 60 3.65 5.92 -14.97
CA THR A 60 2.45 5.84 -15.81
C THR A 60 1.18 6.08 -15.00
N LEU A 61 1.07 5.46 -13.82
CA LEU A 61 -0.06 5.67 -12.90
C LEU A 61 -0.17 7.13 -12.47
N LEU A 62 0.95 7.75 -12.07
CA LEU A 62 0.96 9.14 -11.62
C LEU A 62 0.57 10.12 -12.73
N VAL A 63 1.02 9.89 -13.97
CA VAL A 63 0.62 10.71 -15.13
C VAL A 63 -0.89 10.63 -15.36
N HIS A 64 -1.45 9.41 -15.34
CA HIS A 64 -2.89 9.21 -15.52
C HIS A 64 -3.71 9.88 -14.40
N LEU A 65 -3.27 9.80 -13.14
CA LEU A 65 -3.96 10.41 -12.00
C LEU A 65 -3.98 11.94 -12.11
N ARG A 66 -2.88 12.57 -12.51
CA ARG A 66 -2.82 14.03 -12.70
C ARG A 66 -3.77 14.53 -13.78
N GLN A 67 -3.96 13.74 -14.85
CA GLN A 67 -4.88 14.08 -15.93
C GLN A 67 -6.36 13.92 -15.52
N ARG A 68 -6.64 13.09 -14.52
CA ARG A 68 -7.99 12.75 -14.08
C ARG A 68 -8.49 13.57 -12.88
N ALA A 69 -7.60 14.20 -12.11
CA ALA A 69 -7.97 14.98 -10.95
C ALA A 69 -8.69 16.29 -11.35
N PRO A 70 -9.87 16.59 -10.76
CA PRO A 70 -10.41 17.95 -10.77
C PRO A 70 -9.41 18.92 -10.08
N PRO A 71 -9.34 20.20 -10.46
CA PRO A 71 -8.32 21.15 -10.00
C PRO A 71 -8.17 21.32 -8.48
N ASP A 72 -9.11 20.85 -7.66
CA ASP A 72 -9.11 21.02 -6.20
C ASP A 72 -9.01 19.72 -5.37
N ALA A 73 -8.73 18.58 -6.00
CA ALA A 73 -8.38 17.37 -5.24
C ALA A 73 -6.89 17.36 -4.85
N ALA A 74 -6.34 18.52 -4.49
CA ALA A 74 -5.12 18.59 -3.71
C ALA A 74 -5.44 17.88 -2.39
N ILE A 75 -5.06 16.61 -2.32
CA ILE A 75 -5.01 15.84 -1.09
C ILE A 75 -4.21 16.72 -0.14
N SER A 76 -4.92 17.39 0.78
CA SER A 76 -4.32 17.94 1.98
C SER A 76 -3.87 16.73 2.79
N LEU A 77 -2.74 16.14 2.38
CA LEU A 77 -1.94 15.32 3.24
C LEU A 77 -1.77 16.15 4.50
N PRO A 78 -2.27 15.73 5.67
CA PRO A 78 -1.80 16.34 6.88
C PRO A 78 -0.30 16.05 6.88
N LEU A 79 0.51 17.07 6.61
CA LEU A 79 1.91 17.09 7.00
C LEU A 79 1.88 16.92 8.51
N SER A 80 1.95 15.66 8.95
CA SER A 80 2.20 15.28 10.33
C SER A 80 3.62 15.74 10.66
N ASN A 81 3.73 16.99 11.10
CA ASN A 81 4.84 17.43 11.92
C ASN A 81 4.60 16.90 13.34
N GLY A 82 5.56 16.12 13.83
CA GLY A 82 5.60 15.57 15.19
C GLY A 82 6.76 14.59 15.31
#